data_AF-A0A9P5A6T4-F1
#
_entry.id   AF-A0A9P5A6T4-F1
#
_cell.length_a   1.000
_cell.length_b   1.000
_cell.length_c   1.000
_cell.angle_alpha   90.00
_cell.angle_beta   90.00
_cell.angle_gamma   90.00
#
_symmetry.space_group_name_H-M   'P 1'
#
loop_
_entity.id
_entity.type
_entity.pdbx_description
1 polymer ?
#
loop_
_entity_poly.entity_id
_entity_poly.type
_entity_poly.pdbx_seq_one_letter_code
_entity_poly.pdbx_strand_id
1 'polypeptide(L)'
;MDYFEVCWSIFSTICLVNVVFGILVCEITRFTVLAAVPIFSSAAGAIANGLCYYVYYEKHPVINEVVAAVFSDFFWLLQEASLLLYSYIILQRVLWPKQWRIFSIIFWSLMVLTAITRVFIAIYRAKFLIEGVAEFEVIINYLHISYFTFMAISECLSAYFLVVIFTSAKTASMSAALK
;
A
#
# COMPACT_ATOMS: atom_id res chain seq x y z
N MET A 1 -18.21 17.01 13.80
CA MET A 1 -18.56 17.00 12.37
C MET A 1 -19.27 15.70 12.09
N ASP A 2 -20.20 15.68 11.15
CA ASP A 2 -20.90 14.43 10.80
C ASP A 2 -19.93 13.50 10.09
N TYR A 3 -19.96 12.21 10.46
CA TYR A 3 -18.97 11.21 10.03
C TYR A 3 -18.77 11.26 8.52
N PHE A 4 -19.83 11.25 7.72
CA PHE A 4 -19.77 11.17 6.24
C PHE A 4 -19.37 12.46 5.50
N GLU A 5 -19.13 13.57 6.18
CA GLU A 5 -18.72 14.82 5.52
C GLU A 5 -17.21 14.90 5.27
N VAL A 6 -16.47 13.91 5.76
CA VAL A 6 -15.01 13.92 5.81
C VAL A 6 -14.43 12.90 4.84
N CYS A 7 -13.37 13.25 4.11
CA CYS A 7 -12.74 12.34 3.13
C CYS A 7 -12.30 11.00 3.77
N TRP A 8 -11.78 11.03 5.00
CA TRP A 8 -11.29 9.85 5.72
C TRP A 8 -12.39 8.82 6.01
N SER A 9 -13.58 9.25 6.44
CA SER A 9 -14.68 8.33 6.73
C SER A 9 -15.28 7.71 5.46
N ILE A 10 -15.35 8.49 4.37
CA ILE A 10 -15.77 8.03 3.05
C ILE A 10 -14.80 6.93 2.58
N PHE A 11 -13.49 7.18 2.66
CA PHE A 11 -12.49 6.17 2.31
C PHE A 11 -12.57 4.93 3.19
N SER A 12 -12.75 5.08 4.51
CA SER A 12 -12.92 3.94 5.43
C SER A 12 -14.12 3.08 5.03
N THR A 13 -15.25 3.70 4.69
CA THR A 13 -16.47 3.01 4.27
C THR A 13 -16.29 2.28 2.94
N ILE A 14 -15.66 2.91 1.95
CA ILE A 14 -15.36 2.29 0.65
C ILE A 14 -14.46 1.06 0.86
N CYS A 15 -13.41 1.21 1.66
CA CYS A 15 -12.51 0.12 2.00
C CYS A 15 -13.23 -1.03 2.70
N LEU A 16 -14.13 -0.75 3.64
CA LEU A 16 -14.94 -1.77 4.32
C LEU A 16 -15.84 -2.52 3.34
N VAL A 17 -16.51 -1.81 2.44
CA VAL A 17 -17.36 -2.39 1.38
C VAL A 17 -16.53 -3.30 0.46
N ASN A 18 -15.32 -2.89 0.10
CA ASN A 18 -14.41 -3.71 -0.71
C ASN A 18 -14.00 -5.02 -0.02
N VAL A 19 -13.84 -5.02 1.31
CA VAL A 19 -13.60 -6.25 2.08
C VAL A 19 -14.79 -7.20 1.93
N VAL A 20 -16.01 -6.71 2.13
CA VAL A 20 -17.23 -7.52 2.02
C VAL A 20 -17.39 -8.09 0.61
N PHE A 21 -17.20 -7.26 -0.43
CA PHE A 21 -17.24 -7.74 -1.81
C PHE A 21 -16.14 -8.76 -2.12
N GLY A 22 -14.93 -8.56 -1.62
CA GLY A 22 -13.84 -9.52 -1.83
C GLY A 22 -14.11 -10.87 -1.17
N ILE A 23 -14.70 -10.89 0.03
CA ILE A 23 -15.15 -12.13 0.70
C ILE A 23 -16.25 -12.81 -0.14
N LEU A 24 -17.26 -12.06 -0.57
CA LEU A 24 -18.35 -12.57 -1.42
C LEU A 24 -17.80 -13.22 -2.72
N VAL A 25 -16.84 -12.56 -3.38
CA VAL A 25 -16.22 -13.10 -4.60
C VAL A 25 -15.43 -14.38 -4.32
N CYS A 26 -14.74 -14.46 -3.17
CA CYS A 26 -14.01 -15.66 -2.77
C CYS A 26 -14.93 -16.84 -2.49
N GLU A 27 -16.12 -16.61 -1.92
CA GLU A 27 -17.15 -17.63 -1.71
C GLU A 27 -17.69 -18.19 -3.03
N ILE A 28 -17.86 -17.33 -4.06
CA ILE A 28 -18.41 -17.75 -5.36
C ILE A 28 -17.37 -18.50 -6.22
N THR A 29 -16.11 -18.06 -6.20
CA THR A 29 -15.09 -18.53 -7.16
C THR A 29 -14.16 -19.57 -6.56
N ARG A 30 -13.23 -19.12 -5.71
CA ARG A 30 -12.31 -19.87 -4.83
C ARG A 30 -11.30 -18.89 -4.24
N PHE A 31 -10.89 -19.11 -3.00
CA PHE A 31 -9.85 -18.30 -2.39
C PHE A 31 -8.49 -18.49 -3.08
N THR A 32 -7.83 -17.39 -3.43
CA THR A 32 -6.46 -17.40 -3.96
C THR A 32 -5.63 -16.35 -3.24
N VAL A 33 -4.31 -16.55 -3.19
CA VAL A 33 -3.38 -15.56 -2.63
C VAL A 33 -3.50 -14.21 -3.35
N LEU A 34 -3.80 -14.23 -4.66
CA LEU A 34 -4.01 -13.03 -5.45
C LEU A 34 -5.29 -12.27 -5.05
N ALA A 35 -6.37 -13.00 -4.74
CA ALA A 35 -7.62 -12.42 -4.25
C ALA A 35 -7.51 -11.91 -2.80
N ALA A 36 -6.61 -12.48 -2.00
CA ALA A 36 -6.36 -12.03 -0.63
C ALA A 36 -5.75 -10.62 -0.56
N VAL A 37 -4.93 -10.24 -1.55
CA VAL A 37 -4.24 -8.94 -1.59
C VAL A 37 -5.20 -7.74 -1.53
N PRO A 38 -6.20 -7.60 -2.43
CA PRO A 38 -7.13 -6.46 -2.38
C PRO A 38 -8.02 -6.48 -1.13
N ILE A 39 -8.37 -7.66 -0.60
CA ILE A 39 -9.12 -7.79 0.66
C ILE A 39 -8.29 -7.26 1.82
N PHE A 40 -7.05 -7.70 1.93
CA PHE A 40 -6.13 -7.28 2.99
C PHE A 40 -5.79 -5.79 2.89
N SER A 41 -5.48 -5.30 1.70
CA SER A 41 -5.24 -3.87 1.45
C SER A 41 -6.45 -3.03 1.84
N SER A 42 -7.66 -3.48 1.48
CA SER A 42 -8.90 -2.79 1.84
C SER A 42 -9.18 -2.84 3.34
N ALA A 43 -8.94 -3.97 4.01
CA ALA A 43 -9.11 -4.07 5.46
C ALA A 43 -8.15 -3.13 6.21
N ALA A 44 -6.88 -3.11 5.79
CA ALA A 44 -5.89 -2.18 6.33
C ALA A 44 -6.30 -0.72 6.08
N GLY A 45 -6.75 -0.40 4.87
CA GLY A 45 -7.26 0.92 4.51
C GLY A 45 -8.47 1.34 5.35
N ALA A 46 -9.42 0.43 5.60
CA ALA A 46 -10.59 0.73 6.42
C ALA A 46 -10.18 1.13 7.85
N ILE A 47 -9.27 0.36 8.46
CA ILE A 47 -8.74 0.61 9.80
C ILE A 47 -7.94 1.91 9.84
N ALA A 48 -7.02 2.11 8.90
CA ALA A 48 -6.17 3.30 8.86
C ALA A 48 -7.00 4.58 8.75
N ASN A 49 -7.95 4.60 7.81
CA ASN A 49 -8.81 5.76 7.60
C ASN A 49 -9.78 6.00 8.78
N GLY A 50 -10.27 4.93 9.42
CA GLY A 50 -11.07 5.04 10.64
C GLY A 50 -10.28 5.62 11.83
N LEU A 51 -9.03 5.21 12.00
CA LEU A 51 -8.12 5.77 13.01
C LEU A 51 -7.75 7.23 12.70
N CYS A 52 -7.54 7.60 11.44
CA CYS A 52 -7.36 9.01 11.06
C CYS A 52 -8.59 9.85 11.42
N TYR A 53 -9.80 9.34 11.19
CA TYR A 53 -11.02 10.03 11.62
C TYR A 53 -11.03 10.27 13.14
N TYR A 54 -10.70 9.23 13.92
CA TYR A 54 -10.58 9.31 15.38
C TYR A 54 -9.57 10.37 15.84
N VAL A 55 -8.42 10.48 15.17
CA VAL A 55 -7.36 11.43 15.54
C VAL A 55 -7.70 12.87 15.21
N TYR A 56 -8.30 13.14 14.04
CA TYR A 56 -8.42 14.50 13.52
C TYR A 56 -9.79 15.15 13.73
N TYR A 57 -10.85 14.37 13.99
CA TYR A 57 -12.23 14.87 13.98
C TYR A 57 -12.98 14.67 15.30
N GLU A 58 -12.44 13.86 16.21
CA GLU A 58 -12.96 13.71 17.56
C GLU A 58 -11.96 14.25 18.59
N LYS A 59 -12.46 14.81 19.70
CA LYS A 59 -11.58 15.31 20.78
C LYS A 59 -11.27 14.19 21.74
N HIS A 60 -10.01 13.75 21.77
CA HIS A 60 -9.55 12.70 22.67
C HIS A 60 -8.34 13.17 23.48
N PRO A 61 -7.94 12.46 24.55
CA PRO A 61 -6.67 12.72 25.20
C PRO A 61 -5.51 12.52 24.21
N VAL A 62 -4.50 13.41 24.26
CA VAL A 62 -3.34 13.41 23.34
C VAL A 62 -2.66 12.04 23.24
N ILE A 63 -2.59 11.28 24.34
CA ILE A 63 -2.00 9.93 24.34
C ILE A 63 -2.78 8.99 23.41
N ASN A 64 -4.11 9.04 23.44
CA ASN A 64 -4.95 8.19 22.59
C ASN A 64 -4.83 8.59 21.12
N GLU A 65 -4.73 9.89 20.83
CA GLU A 65 -4.50 10.42 19.48
C GLU A 65 -3.15 9.98 18.92
N VAL A 66 -2.08 10.06 19.72
CA VAL A 66 -0.74 9.62 19.32
C VAL A 66 -0.73 8.12 19.02
N VAL A 67 -1.33 7.30 19.90
CA VAL A 67 -1.43 5.85 19.68
C VAL A 67 -2.21 5.56 18.40
N ALA A 68 -3.39 6.17 18.23
CA ALA A 68 -4.22 5.98 17.04
C ALA A 68 -3.50 6.44 15.75
N ALA A 69 -2.74 7.52 15.80
CA ALA A 69 -1.95 8.02 14.66
C ALA A 69 -0.84 7.04 14.26
N VAL A 70 -0.10 6.50 15.23
CA VAL A 70 0.96 5.52 14.96
C VAL A 70 0.38 4.23 14.34
N PHE A 71 -0.72 3.73 14.90
CA PHE A 71 -1.42 2.58 14.30
C PHE A 71 -1.97 2.91 12.91
N SER A 72 -2.52 4.09 12.72
CA SER A 72 -2.98 4.54 11.40
C SER A 72 -1.86 4.52 10.37
N ASP A 73 -0.69 5.07 10.69
CA ASP A 73 0.48 5.06 9.78
C ASP A 73 0.97 3.64 9.46
N PHE A 74 0.89 2.73 10.44
CA PHE A 74 1.20 1.31 10.22
C PHE A 74 0.21 0.65 9.25
N PHE A 75 -1.09 0.86 9.43
CA PHE A 75 -2.10 0.30 8.53
C PHE A 75 -2.11 0.96 7.15
N TRP A 76 -1.74 2.25 7.05
CA TRP A 76 -1.49 2.92 5.78
C TRP A 76 -0.36 2.26 5.00
N LEU A 77 0.77 1.99 5.67
CA LEU A 77 1.88 1.25 5.06
C LEU A 77 1.41 -0.12 4.54
N LEU A 78 0.61 -0.86 5.32
CA LEU A 78 0.07 -2.15 4.90
C LEU A 78 -0.85 -2.02 3.68
N GLN A 79 -1.76 -1.05 3.67
CA GLN A 79 -2.67 -0.80 2.56
C GLN A 79 -1.90 -0.54 1.26
N GLU A 80 -0.93 0.37 1.29
CA GLU A 80 -0.17 0.80 0.12
C GLU A 80 0.86 -0.25 -0.34
N ALA A 81 1.58 -0.89 0.60
CA ALA A 81 2.53 -1.95 0.29
C ALA A 81 1.87 -3.17 -0.35
N SER A 82 0.62 -3.48 0.03
CA SER A 82 -0.13 -4.61 -0.52
C SER A 82 -0.38 -4.48 -2.02
N LEU A 83 -0.58 -3.26 -2.53
CA LEU A 83 -0.78 -3.04 -3.96
C LEU A 83 0.47 -3.41 -4.76
N LEU A 84 1.65 -3.08 -4.25
CA LEU A 84 2.93 -3.44 -4.86
C LEU A 84 3.18 -4.95 -4.84
N LEU A 85 2.68 -5.65 -3.80
CA LEU A 85 2.77 -7.11 -3.70
C LEU A 85 1.97 -7.83 -4.79
N TYR A 86 0.93 -7.21 -5.35
CA TYR A 86 0.17 -7.78 -6.45
C TYR A 86 1.07 -8.07 -7.67
N SER A 87 1.83 -7.06 -8.09
CA SER A 87 2.80 -7.17 -9.19
C SER A 87 3.92 -8.16 -8.86
N TYR A 88 4.38 -8.18 -7.61
CA TYR A 88 5.40 -9.12 -7.14
C TYR A 88 4.95 -10.58 -7.26
N ILE A 89 3.73 -10.91 -6.82
CA ILE A 89 3.18 -12.28 -6.87
C ILE A 89 3.04 -12.77 -8.32
N ILE A 90 2.64 -11.88 -9.23
CA ILE A 90 2.54 -12.21 -10.66
C ILE A 90 3.95 -12.48 -11.22
N LEU A 91 4.88 -11.56 -11.00
CA LEU A 91 6.25 -11.66 -11.50
C LEU A 91 7.00 -12.89 -10.96
N GLN A 92 6.70 -13.30 -9.72
CA GLN A 92 7.26 -14.53 -9.13
C GLN A 92 6.97 -15.78 -9.94
N ARG A 93 5.80 -15.86 -10.57
CA ARG A 93 5.37 -17.04 -11.32
C ARG A 93 5.85 -17.04 -12.76
N VAL A 94 6.26 -15.88 -13.26
CA VAL A 94 6.47 -15.66 -14.69
C VAL A 94 7.95 -15.40 -15.04
N LEU A 95 8.73 -14.83 -14.12
CA LEU A 95 10.15 -14.57 -14.36
C LEU A 95 11.00 -15.84 -14.29
N TRP A 96 12.03 -15.90 -15.13
CA TRP A 96 13.06 -16.93 -15.02
C TRP A 96 13.90 -16.78 -13.73
N PRO A 97 14.48 -17.87 -13.19
CA PRO A 97 15.11 -17.87 -11.86
C PRO A 97 16.19 -16.79 -11.64
N LYS A 98 16.98 -16.48 -12.69
CA LYS A 98 18.04 -15.45 -12.60
C LYS A 98 17.46 -14.03 -12.54
N GLN A 99 16.49 -13.72 -13.41
CA GLN A 99 15.84 -12.41 -13.45
C GLN A 99 14.99 -12.18 -12.21
N TRP A 100 14.29 -13.22 -11.76
CA TRP A 100 13.54 -13.23 -10.51
C TRP A 100 14.39 -12.82 -9.31
N ARG A 101 15.59 -13.40 -9.17
CA ARG A 101 16.48 -13.09 -8.04
C ARG A 101 16.90 -11.62 -8.03
N ILE A 102 17.25 -11.06 -9.19
CA ILE A 102 17.63 -9.65 -9.33
C ILE A 102 16.43 -8.74 -9.00
N PHE A 103 15.28 -9.00 -9.62
CA PHE A 103 14.04 -8.27 -9.36
C PHE A 103 13.67 -8.29 -7.88
N SER A 104 13.66 -9.48 -7.26
CA SER A 104 13.27 -9.66 -5.87
C SER A 104 14.19 -8.90 -4.91
N ILE A 105 15.51 -8.88 -5.16
CA ILE A 105 16.44 -8.11 -4.31
C ILE A 105 16.14 -6.62 -4.40
N ILE A 106 16.00 -6.07 -5.61
CA ILE A 106 15.74 -4.64 -5.81
C ILE A 106 14.38 -4.26 -5.23
N PHE A 107 13.35 -5.04 -5.52
CA PHE A 107 11.99 -4.84 -5.03
C PHE A 107 11.95 -4.80 -3.50
N TRP A 108 12.50 -5.81 -2.82
CA TRP A 108 12.51 -5.83 -1.36
C TRP A 108 13.38 -4.74 -0.74
N SER A 109 14.47 -4.33 -1.42
CA SER A 109 15.28 -3.19 -0.99
C SER A 109 14.46 -1.89 -1.00
N LEU A 110 13.69 -1.66 -2.07
CA LEU A 110 12.76 -0.52 -2.15
C LEU A 110 11.67 -0.62 -1.10
N MET A 111 11.08 -1.81 -0.88
CA MET A 111 10.07 -2.01 0.17
C MET A 111 10.58 -1.70 1.58
N VAL A 112 11.83 -2.09 1.88
CA VAL A 112 12.47 -1.76 3.16
C VAL A 112 12.68 -0.25 3.30
N LEU A 113 13.15 0.43 2.24
CA LEU A 113 13.28 1.89 2.26
C LEU A 113 11.94 2.58 2.49
N THR A 114 10.90 2.16 1.77
CA THR A 114 9.51 2.63 1.95
C THR A 114 9.02 2.44 3.39
N ALA A 115 9.28 1.28 3.99
CA ALA A 115 8.92 1.01 5.39
C ALA A 115 9.67 1.90 6.38
N ILE A 116 10.98 2.08 6.19
CA ILE A 116 11.82 2.97 7.02
C ILE A 116 11.29 4.40 6.95
N THR A 117 11.03 4.93 5.75
CA THR A 117 10.47 6.27 5.59
C THR A 117 9.13 6.42 6.32
N ARG A 118 8.26 5.40 6.29
CA ARG A 118 7.00 5.40 7.04
C ARG A 118 7.18 5.40 8.55
N VAL A 119 8.16 4.67 9.08
CA VAL A 119 8.50 4.74 10.51
C VAL A 119 8.92 6.16 10.91
N PHE A 120 9.73 6.83 10.09
CA PHE A 120 10.09 8.23 10.35
C PHE A 120 8.86 9.15 10.30
N ILE A 121 7.96 9.00 9.32
CA ILE A 121 6.70 9.77 9.26
C ILE A 121 5.90 9.59 10.55
N ALA A 122 5.73 8.36 11.02
CA ALA A 122 4.99 8.08 12.26
C ALA A 122 5.65 8.75 13.49
N ILE A 123 6.97 8.72 13.59
CA ILE A 123 7.71 9.37 14.69
C ILE A 123 7.50 10.88 14.66
N TYR A 124 7.69 11.53 13.50
CA TYR A 124 7.52 12.97 13.38
C TYR A 124 6.06 13.39 13.56
N ARG A 125 5.10 12.57 13.14
CA ARG A 125 3.67 12.82 13.39
C ARG A 125 3.32 12.72 14.88
N ALA A 126 3.87 11.73 15.60
CA ALA A 126 3.71 11.65 17.05
C ALA A 126 4.29 12.89 17.74
N LYS A 127 5.48 13.35 17.32
CA LYS A 127 6.07 14.60 17.84
C LYS A 127 5.22 15.83 17.54
N PHE A 128 4.68 15.93 16.33
CA PHE A 128 3.80 17.01 15.94
C PHE A 128 2.53 17.08 16.81
N LEU A 129 1.91 15.93 17.12
CA LEU A 129 0.72 15.88 17.98
C LEU A 129 1.01 16.28 19.44
N ILE A 130 2.23 16.02 19.93
CA ILE A 130 2.62 16.35 21.31
C ILE A 130 3.08 17.81 21.44
N GLU A 131 3.91 18.27 20.52
CA GLU A 131 4.62 19.55 20.63
C GLU A 131 3.98 20.67 19.79
N GLY A 132 3.18 20.33 18.77
CA GLY A 132 2.49 21.30 17.91
C GLY A 132 3.40 22.15 17.02
N VAL A 133 4.65 21.74 16.81
CA VAL A 133 5.66 22.52 16.07
C VAL A 133 5.52 22.34 14.57
N ALA A 134 5.31 23.45 13.84
CA ALA A 134 5.10 23.45 12.38
C ALA A 134 6.28 22.87 11.57
N GLU A 135 7.51 22.91 12.09
CA GLU A 135 8.68 22.32 11.43
C GLU A 135 8.54 20.80 11.21
N PHE A 136 7.85 20.09 12.12
CA PHE A 136 7.62 18.66 11.96
C PHE A 136 6.70 18.36 10.78
N GLU A 137 5.72 19.22 10.51
CA GLU A 137 4.83 19.09 9.35
C GLU A 137 5.60 19.21 8.02
N VAL A 138 6.54 20.16 7.95
CA VAL A 138 7.42 20.31 6.79
C VAL A 138 8.27 19.06 6.56
N ILE A 139 8.86 18.51 7.63
CA ILE A 139 9.65 17.27 7.55
C ILE A 139 8.78 16.08 7.09
N ILE A 140 7.57 15.95 7.63
CA ILE A 140 6.60 14.92 7.24
C ILE A 140 6.29 15.01 5.73
N ASN A 141 6.10 16.21 5.19
CA ASN A 141 5.82 16.41 3.77
C ASN A 141 6.97 15.94 2.87
N TYR A 142 8.23 16.27 3.22
CA TYR A 142 9.39 15.77 2.47
C TYR A 142 9.56 14.25 2.56
N LEU A 143 9.27 13.67 3.74
CA LEU A 143 9.27 12.21 3.90
C LEU A 143 8.19 11.55 3.06
N HIS A 144 6.99 12.14 2.97
CA HIS A 144 5.93 11.65 2.08
C HIS A 144 6.36 11.67 0.61
N ILE A 145 7.01 12.73 0.14
CA ILE A 145 7.54 12.78 -1.25
C ILE A 145 8.51 11.61 -1.48
N SER A 146 9.42 11.37 -0.54
CA SER A 146 10.41 10.28 -0.64
C SER A 146 9.72 8.91 -0.64
N TYR A 147 8.73 8.73 0.23
CA TYR A 147 7.91 7.53 0.34
C TYR A 147 7.21 7.20 -0.99
N PHE A 148 6.48 8.16 -1.57
CA PHE A 148 5.81 7.97 -2.86
C PHE A 148 6.79 7.75 -4.00
N THR A 149 7.97 8.38 -3.96
CA THR A 149 9.03 8.17 -4.95
C THR A 149 9.51 6.72 -4.95
N PHE A 150 9.79 6.13 -3.78
CA PHE A 150 10.22 4.73 -3.70
C PHE A 150 9.14 3.76 -4.21
N MET A 151 7.87 4.02 -3.91
CA MET A 151 6.77 3.23 -4.44
C MET A 151 6.66 3.33 -5.96
N ALA A 152 6.73 4.55 -6.52
CA ALA A 152 6.68 4.77 -7.95
C ALA A 152 7.82 4.05 -8.68
N ILE A 153 9.04 4.06 -8.12
CA ILE A 153 10.16 3.30 -8.68
C ILE A 153 9.87 1.79 -8.64
N SER A 154 9.27 1.29 -7.56
CA SER A 154 8.88 -0.12 -7.43
C SER A 154 7.82 -0.55 -8.45
N GLU A 155 6.84 0.32 -8.72
CA GLU A 155 5.83 0.12 -9.76
C GLU A 155 6.45 0.13 -11.16
N CYS A 156 7.29 1.12 -11.47
CA CYS A 156 8.00 1.21 -12.75
C CYS A 156 8.88 -0.01 -13.00
N LEU A 157 9.60 -0.48 -11.98
CA LEU A 157 10.41 -1.69 -12.05
C LEU A 157 9.54 -2.92 -12.37
N SER A 158 8.41 -3.06 -11.67
CA SER A 158 7.48 -4.17 -11.87
C SER A 158 6.85 -4.14 -13.27
N ALA A 159 6.42 -2.96 -13.71
CA ALA A 159 5.85 -2.74 -15.04
C ALA A 159 6.85 -3.08 -16.15
N TYR A 160 8.12 -2.68 -16.01
CA TYR A 160 9.17 -3.00 -16.97
C TYR A 160 9.28 -4.51 -17.21
N PHE A 161 9.39 -5.31 -16.14
CA PHE A 161 9.51 -6.77 -16.28
C PHE A 161 8.24 -7.40 -16.87
N LEU A 162 7.05 -6.92 -16.49
CA LEU A 162 5.79 -7.39 -17.06
C LEU A 162 5.73 -7.14 -18.57
N VAL A 163 6.09 -5.93 -19.04
CA VAL A 163 6.08 -5.58 -20.46
C VAL A 163 7.07 -6.43 -21.26
N VAL A 164 8.28 -6.67 -20.72
CA VAL A 164 9.29 -7.52 -21.37
C VAL A 164 8.75 -8.92 -21.58
N ILE A 165 8.14 -9.52 -20.55
CA ILE A 165 7.56 -10.86 -20.62
C ILE A 165 6.40 -10.88 -21.63
N PHE A 166 5.45 -9.94 -21.55
CA PHE A 166 4.31 -9.91 -22.47
C PHE A 166 4.76 -9.78 -23.92
N THR A 167 5.82 -9.00 -24.16
CA THR A 167 6.42 -8.87 -25.49
C THR A 167 7.04 -10.19 -25.96
N SER A 168 7.81 -10.87 -25.10
CA SER A 168 8.36 -12.20 -25.42
C SER A 168 7.27 -13.23 -25.69
N ALA A 169 6.20 -13.25 -24.89
CA ALA A 169 5.07 -14.15 -25.06
C ALA A 169 4.32 -13.87 -26.38
N LYS A 170 4.11 -12.59 -26.71
CA LYS A 170 3.50 -12.18 -27.99
C LYS A 170 4.31 -12.67 -29.19
N THR A 171 5.63 -12.47 -29.17
CA THR A 171 6.52 -12.93 -30.24
C THR A 171 6.50 -14.45 -30.39
N ALA A 172 6.51 -15.19 -29.27
CA ALA A 172 6.41 -16.66 -29.28
C ALA A 172 5.04 -17.16 -29.79
N SER A 173 3.95 -16.49 -29.43
CA SER A 173 2.61 -16.83 -29.93
C SER A 173 2.49 -16.57 -31.44
N MET A 174 3.07 -15.49 -31.94
CA MET A 174 3.07 -15.18 -33.37
C MET A 174 3.88 -16.20 -34.17
N SER A 175 5.05 -16.62 -33.66
CA SER A 175 5.86 -17.64 -34.34
C SER A 175 5.22 -19.02 -34.32
N ALA A 176 4.46 -19.36 -33.27
CA ALA A 176 3.68 -20.58 -33.20
C ALA A 176 2.47 -20.58 -34.14
N ALA A 177 1.82 -19.43 -34.36
CA ALA A 177 0.68 -19.30 -35.27
C ALA A 177 1.06 -19.32 -36.77
N LEU A 178 2.34 -19.08 -37.09
CA LEU A 178 2.89 -19.15 -38.44
C LEU A 178 3.39 -20.56 -38.81
N LYS A 179 3.28 -21.53 -37.90
CA LYS A 179 3.61 -22.95 -38.08
C LYS A 179 2.34 -23.78 -38.22
#